data_AF-A0A972X264-F1
#
_entry.id   AF-A0A972X264-F1
#
_cell.length_a   1.000
_cell.length_b   1.000
_cell.length_c   1.000
_cell.angle_alpha   90.00
_cell.angle_beta   90.00
_cell.angle_gamma   90.00
#
_symmetry.space_group_name_H-M   'P 1'
#
loop_
_entity.id
_entity.type
_entity.pdbx_description
1 polymer ?
#
loop_
_entity_poly.entity_id
_entity_poly.type
_entity_poly.pdbx_seq_one_letter_code
_entity_poly.pdbx_strand_id
1 'polypeptide(L)'
;LIKGITQKDLNFLERFPILPPIFELNDYRKLLLLVLAKDNNYNTDNLPGSWSEIIEQFTFSSRPQPEPVSPELPNIKYGHFISESVPLKMVTQNYAVAAIMTKLAEEKGYRLRFPTAHGSFVTVTNLEEFLQVLWRTGHHIELRDDRTFANFISFTYGEQYIRWPVWFHTSVVNEQNEELIFPAPHSQFVWQITGPIVNARVNFFLGIHGLNFFPKLDEERPQWTGFTSKIQITDETLSTKALIKKATHRAGVYLRRVREEAALYSKDYPVDGYGFIGICNDSSAIVESAISETTSFYPLFRAAQLEELSKVYDGLEGILSRLPNDSVPIKKHNLNREEKKVLFSRISNMVSYPYDPNFRWDETFFQQIERLRRSIP
;
A
#
# COMPACT_ATOMS: atom_id res chain seq x y z
N LEU A 1 -20.69 16.60 21.09
CA LEU A 1 -19.74 15.95 22.02
C LEU A 1 -20.50 14.86 22.78
N ILE A 2 -20.06 13.61 22.61
CA ILE A 2 -20.72 12.38 23.11
C ILE A 2 -20.71 12.39 24.65
N LYS A 3 -21.80 11.95 25.28
CA LYS A 3 -21.86 11.79 26.74
C LYS A 3 -20.80 10.79 27.20
N GLY A 4 -19.91 11.21 28.10
CA GLY A 4 -18.93 10.33 28.74
C GLY A 4 -17.50 10.39 28.18
N ILE A 5 -17.27 11.11 27.09
CA ILE A 5 -15.91 11.43 26.61
C ILE A 5 -15.54 12.81 27.15
N THR A 6 -14.49 12.89 27.97
CA THR A 6 -14.02 14.17 28.53
C THR A 6 -13.15 14.91 27.52
N GLN A 7 -13.02 16.24 27.65
CA GLN A 7 -12.06 17.02 26.85
C GLN A 7 -10.63 16.44 26.96
N LYS A 8 -10.26 15.92 28.14
CA LYS A 8 -8.98 15.24 28.37
C LYS A 8 -8.81 13.97 27.52
N ASP A 9 -9.90 13.23 27.28
CA ASP A 9 -9.92 12.06 26.37
C ASP A 9 -9.87 12.46 24.90
N LEU A 10 -10.09 13.74 24.57
CA LEU A 10 -9.96 14.29 23.22
C LEU A 10 -8.66 15.08 23.03
N ASN A 11 -7.93 15.43 24.09
CA ASN A 11 -6.65 16.15 23.97
C ASN A 11 -5.57 15.35 23.23
N PHE A 12 -5.66 14.01 23.19
CA PHE A 12 -4.79 13.18 22.34
C PHE A 12 -5.20 13.20 20.86
N LEU A 13 -6.44 13.60 20.54
CA LEU A 13 -6.96 13.85 19.19
C LEU A 13 -6.63 15.26 18.69
N GLU A 14 -6.53 16.26 19.59
CA GLU A 14 -6.20 17.65 19.25
C GLU A 14 -4.77 17.85 18.72
N ARG A 15 -3.88 16.90 19.01
CA ARG A 15 -2.58 16.79 18.34
C ARG A 15 -2.55 15.45 17.67
N PHE A 16 -2.54 15.43 16.33
CA PHE A 16 -2.22 14.20 15.61
C PHE A 16 -0.96 13.58 16.25
N PRO A 17 -0.92 12.26 16.52
CA PRO A 17 0.25 11.64 17.08
C PRO A 17 1.37 11.85 16.08
N ILE A 18 2.30 12.70 16.47
CA ILE A 18 3.57 12.81 15.78
C ILE A 18 4.33 11.60 16.27
N LEU A 19 4.52 10.63 15.39
CA LEU A 19 5.38 9.51 15.74
C LEU A 19 6.77 10.05 15.99
N PRO A 20 7.54 9.42 16.88
CA PRO A 20 8.94 9.78 17.06
C PRO A 20 9.70 9.73 15.73
N PRO A 21 10.88 10.38 15.64
CA PRO A 21 11.68 10.41 14.43
C PRO A 21 11.76 9.10 13.68
N ILE A 22 11.77 9.20 12.36
CA ILE A 22 11.61 8.06 11.46
C ILE A 22 12.59 6.92 11.76
N PHE A 23 13.77 7.23 12.29
CA PHE A 23 14.79 6.28 12.74
C PHE A 23 14.54 5.68 14.14
N GLU A 24 13.78 6.35 15.00
CA GLU A 24 13.35 5.86 16.33
C GLU A 24 12.13 4.95 16.24
N LEU A 25 11.44 4.91 15.09
CA LEU A 25 10.29 4.02 14.87
C LEU A 25 10.64 2.54 15.08
N ASN A 26 11.91 2.15 14.95
CA ASN A 26 12.39 0.80 15.26
C ASN A 26 11.94 0.33 16.66
N ASP A 27 11.95 1.22 17.65
CA ASP A 27 11.65 0.89 19.04
C ASP A 27 10.12 0.82 19.32
N TYR A 28 9.31 1.49 18.50
CA TYR A 28 7.85 1.55 18.64
C TYR A 28 7.09 0.54 17.77
N ARG A 29 7.80 -0.16 16.85
CA ARG A 29 7.24 -1.20 15.97
C ARG A 29 6.40 -2.22 16.75
N LYS A 30 6.88 -2.66 17.92
CA LYS A 30 6.20 -3.69 18.72
C LYS A 30 4.81 -3.28 19.22
N LEU A 31 4.62 -1.99 19.53
CA LEU A 31 3.36 -1.48 20.11
C LEU A 31 2.31 -1.16 19.03
N LEU A 32 2.71 -0.53 17.93
CA LEU A 32 1.81 -0.24 16.79
C LEU A 32 1.28 -1.51 16.13
N LEU A 33 2.08 -2.57 16.10
CA LEU A 33 1.74 -3.80 15.42
C LEU A 33 0.83 -4.73 16.24
N LEU A 34 0.78 -4.60 17.57
CA LEU A 34 -0.17 -5.33 18.42
C LEU A 34 -1.64 -5.00 18.12
N VAL A 35 -1.93 -3.78 17.63
CA VAL A 35 -3.27 -3.35 17.21
C VAL A 35 -3.60 -3.85 15.79
N LEU A 36 -2.58 -4.04 14.95
CA LEU A 36 -2.70 -4.48 13.56
C LEU A 36 -2.77 -6.01 13.40
N ALA A 37 -2.37 -6.76 14.42
CA ALA A 37 -2.21 -8.22 14.39
C ALA A 37 -3.52 -9.03 14.45
N LYS A 38 -4.70 -8.42 14.28
CA LYS A 38 -5.97 -9.17 14.27
C LYS A 38 -6.28 -9.69 12.87
N ASP A 39 -6.63 -10.98 12.84
CA ASP A 39 -6.81 -11.85 11.69
C ASP A 39 -7.32 -11.16 10.42
N ASN A 40 -6.49 -11.16 9.38
CA ASN A 40 -7.02 -11.07 8.03
C ASN A 40 -7.54 -12.45 7.65
N ASN A 41 -8.86 -12.65 7.72
CA ASN A 41 -9.60 -13.82 7.17
C ASN A 41 -9.41 -14.04 5.65
N TYR A 42 -8.47 -13.36 5.03
CA TYR A 42 -8.09 -13.49 3.64
C TYR A 42 -7.12 -14.66 3.46
N ASN A 43 -7.62 -15.88 3.68
CA ASN A 43 -6.87 -17.10 3.51
C ASN A 43 -6.91 -17.57 2.04
N THR A 44 -5.76 -17.63 1.39
CA THR A 44 -5.63 -18.12 0.01
C THR A 44 -5.15 -19.57 -0.06
N ASP A 45 -4.81 -20.24 1.05
CA ASP A 45 -4.20 -21.57 1.09
C ASP A 45 -5.01 -22.63 0.34
N ASN A 46 -6.33 -22.57 0.47
CA ASN A 46 -7.27 -23.53 -0.13
C ASN A 46 -8.05 -22.95 -1.32
N LEU A 47 -7.47 -22.00 -2.07
CA LEU A 47 -8.14 -21.40 -3.22
C LEU A 47 -8.47 -22.48 -4.28
N PRO A 48 -9.74 -22.62 -4.72
CA PRO A 48 -10.13 -23.59 -5.73
C PRO A 48 -9.37 -23.43 -7.05
N GLY A 49 -9.36 -24.50 -7.85
CA GLY A 49 -8.66 -24.53 -9.14
C GLY A 49 -9.48 -23.96 -10.31
N SER A 50 -10.70 -23.48 -10.09
CA SER A 50 -11.53 -22.92 -11.17
C SER A 50 -12.14 -21.56 -10.81
N TRP A 51 -12.27 -20.70 -11.81
CA TRP A 51 -12.85 -19.36 -11.64
C TRP A 51 -14.26 -19.38 -11.01
N SER A 52 -15.12 -20.32 -11.40
CA SER A 52 -16.49 -20.40 -10.90
C SER A 52 -16.54 -20.74 -9.41
N GLU A 53 -15.75 -21.70 -8.97
CA GLU A 53 -15.67 -22.09 -7.55
C GLU A 53 -15.06 -20.97 -6.71
N ILE A 54 -14.06 -20.26 -7.24
CA ILE A 54 -13.48 -19.09 -6.56
C ILE A 54 -14.53 -17.98 -6.41
N ILE A 55 -15.30 -17.68 -7.46
CA ILE A 55 -16.37 -16.68 -7.38
C ILE A 55 -17.43 -17.09 -6.36
N GLU A 56 -17.82 -18.37 -6.33
CA GLU A 56 -18.74 -18.89 -5.33
C GLU A 56 -18.20 -18.72 -3.90
N GLN A 57 -16.91 -19.04 -3.67
CA GLN A 57 -16.24 -18.85 -2.38
C GLN A 57 -16.27 -17.38 -1.91
N PHE A 58 -16.14 -16.42 -2.82
CA PHE A 58 -16.15 -14.98 -2.50
C PHE A 58 -17.51 -14.31 -2.77
N THR A 59 -18.57 -15.08 -3.00
CA THR A 59 -19.91 -14.51 -3.17
C THR A 59 -20.45 -14.15 -1.79
N PHE A 60 -20.65 -12.85 -1.57
CA PHE A 60 -21.16 -12.35 -0.30
C PHE A 60 -22.67 -12.11 -0.41
N SER A 61 -23.42 -12.45 0.65
CA SER A 61 -24.84 -12.07 0.79
C SER A 61 -25.01 -10.60 1.19
N SER A 62 -23.99 -10.02 1.84
CA SER A 62 -23.90 -8.62 2.23
C SER A 62 -22.46 -8.13 2.12
N ARG A 63 -22.22 -6.81 2.09
CA ARG A 63 -20.85 -6.27 2.09
C ARG A 63 -20.09 -6.75 3.33
N PRO A 64 -18.88 -7.33 3.18
CA PRO A 64 -18.00 -7.62 4.30
C PRO A 64 -17.89 -6.40 5.23
N GLN A 65 -18.15 -6.63 6.51
CA GLN A 65 -18.01 -5.62 7.55
C GLN A 65 -16.75 -5.90 8.34
N PRO A 66 -15.96 -4.88 8.72
CA PRO A 66 -14.83 -5.09 9.60
C PRO A 66 -15.29 -5.59 10.98
N GLU A 67 -14.43 -6.38 11.60
CA GLU A 67 -14.67 -6.92 12.92
C GLU A 67 -14.48 -5.85 14.00
N PRO A 68 -15.19 -5.96 15.15
CA PRO A 68 -14.91 -5.13 16.30
C PRO A 68 -13.46 -5.28 16.77
N VAL A 69 -12.85 -4.16 17.16
CA VAL A 69 -11.48 -4.11 17.71
C VAL A 69 -11.37 -4.98 18.95
N SER A 70 -12.40 -5.02 19.79
CA SER A 70 -12.51 -5.97 20.90
C SER A 70 -13.97 -6.24 21.27
N PRO A 71 -14.27 -7.36 21.95
CA PRO A 71 -15.60 -7.63 22.47
C PRO A 71 -16.14 -6.54 23.41
N GLU A 72 -15.25 -5.85 24.14
CA GLU A 72 -15.58 -4.76 25.05
C GLU A 72 -15.87 -3.43 24.33
N LEU A 73 -15.45 -3.30 23.07
CA LEU A 73 -15.65 -2.14 22.22
C LEU A 73 -16.40 -2.54 20.94
N PRO A 74 -17.63 -3.09 21.03
CA PRO A 74 -18.33 -3.69 19.88
C PRO A 74 -18.69 -2.67 18.78
N ASN A 75 -18.74 -1.39 19.13
CA ASN A 75 -19.03 -0.29 18.23
C ASN A 75 -17.78 0.29 17.56
N ILE A 76 -16.58 -0.18 17.94
CA ILE A 76 -15.33 0.22 17.32
C ILE A 76 -14.85 -0.90 16.43
N LYS A 77 -14.90 -0.72 15.11
CA LYS A 77 -14.43 -1.72 14.15
C LYS A 77 -13.21 -1.20 13.41
N TYR A 78 -12.23 -2.06 13.15
CA TYR A 78 -10.98 -1.68 12.47
C TYR A 78 -10.89 -2.28 11.08
N GLY A 79 -10.44 -1.49 10.11
CA GLY A 79 -10.12 -1.99 8.77
C GLY A 79 -10.56 -1.07 7.63
N HIS A 80 -10.56 -1.65 6.44
CA HIS A 80 -11.02 -0.96 5.23
C HIS A 80 -12.54 -1.07 5.09
N PHE A 81 -13.18 0.06 4.88
CA PHE A 81 -14.63 0.16 4.77
C PHE A 81 -15.04 0.23 3.31
N ILE A 82 -15.82 -0.75 2.88
CA ILE A 82 -16.26 -0.87 1.49
C ILE A 82 -17.29 0.23 1.23
N SER A 83 -17.03 1.11 0.26
CA SER A 83 -18.02 2.11 -0.14
C SER A 83 -19.30 1.45 -0.63
N GLU A 84 -20.44 2.02 -0.24
CA GLU A 84 -21.75 1.60 -0.74
C GLU A 84 -21.88 1.77 -2.25
N SER A 85 -21.11 2.70 -2.83
CA SER A 85 -21.07 2.95 -4.28
C SER A 85 -20.46 1.79 -5.08
N VAL A 86 -19.70 0.90 -4.45
CA VAL A 86 -19.11 -0.27 -5.14
C VAL A 86 -20.15 -1.40 -5.18
N PRO A 87 -20.56 -1.88 -6.36
CA PRO A 87 -21.51 -2.99 -6.47
C PRO A 87 -20.95 -4.27 -5.82
N LEU A 88 -21.80 -5.05 -5.15
CA LEU A 88 -21.39 -6.28 -4.45
C LEU A 88 -20.72 -7.30 -5.40
N LYS A 89 -21.18 -7.38 -6.64
CA LYS A 89 -20.54 -8.19 -7.69
C LYS A 89 -19.08 -7.78 -7.91
N MET A 90 -18.79 -6.48 -7.93
CA MET A 90 -17.42 -5.98 -8.08
C MET A 90 -16.59 -6.28 -6.83
N VAL A 91 -17.16 -6.16 -5.62
CA VAL A 91 -16.49 -6.58 -4.38
C VAL A 91 -16.05 -8.03 -4.48
N THR A 92 -16.96 -8.96 -4.80
CA THR A 92 -16.64 -10.38 -5.01
C THR A 92 -15.52 -10.58 -6.03
N GLN A 93 -15.57 -9.89 -7.17
CA GLN A 93 -14.53 -9.99 -8.20
C GLN A 93 -13.18 -9.43 -7.74
N ASN A 94 -13.15 -8.35 -6.93
CA ASN A 94 -11.91 -7.81 -6.36
C ASN A 94 -11.23 -8.82 -5.45
N TYR A 95 -12.00 -9.48 -4.55
CA TYR A 95 -11.47 -10.52 -3.66
C TYR A 95 -10.97 -11.73 -4.46
N ALA A 96 -11.78 -12.24 -5.40
CA ALA A 96 -11.41 -13.37 -6.23
C ALA A 96 -10.12 -13.13 -7.02
N VAL A 97 -10.01 -11.98 -7.70
CA VAL A 97 -8.83 -11.67 -8.52
C VAL A 97 -7.59 -11.43 -7.67
N ALA A 98 -7.71 -10.72 -6.54
CA ALA A 98 -6.59 -10.55 -5.64
C ALA A 98 -6.07 -11.91 -5.10
N ALA A 99 -6.97 -12.88 -4.86
CA ALA A 99 -6.60 -14.19 -4.32
C ALA A 99 -5.91 -15.03 -5.40
N ILE A 100 -6.45 -15.00 -6.62
CA ILE A 100 -5.84 -15.59 -7.81
C ILE A 100 -4.44 -15.03 -8.04
N MET A 101 -4.28 -13.70 -8.04
CA MET A 101 -2.99 -13.06 -8.25
C MET A 101 -1.98 -13.46 -7.16
N THR A 102 -2.41 -13.53 -5.89
CA THR A 102 -1.58 -14.04 -4.80
C THR A 102 -1.13 -15.47 -5.06
N LYS A 103 -2.04 -16.40 -5.40
CA LYS A 103 -1.67 -17.81 -5.60
C LYS A 103 -0.83 -18.06 -6.83
N LEU A 104 -1.09 -17.33 -7.92
CA LEU A 104 -0.26 -17.38 -9.12
C LEU A 104 1.13 -16.77 -8.89
N ALA A 105 1.26 -15.77 -8.00
CA ALA A 105 2.54 -15.19 -7.61
C ALA A 105 3.41 -16.15 -6.78
N GLU A 106 2.80 -17.06 -6.02
CA GLU A 106 3.54 -18.01 -5.18
C GLU A 106 4.38 -19.01 -5.98
N GLU A 107 4.02 -19.28 -7.25
CA GLU A 107 4.69 -20.26 -8.14
C GLU A 107 4.77 -21.69 -7.55
N LYS A 108 3.90 -22.03 -6.59
CA LYS A 108 3.84 -23.35 -5.93
C LYS A 108 3.00 -24.38 -6.70
N GLY A 109 2.99 -24.30 -8.04
CA GLY A 109 2.26 -25.24 -8.91
C GLY A 109 0.74 -25.07 -8.92
N TYR A 110 0.21 -23.96 -8.40
CA TYR A 110 -1.22 -23.63 -8.50
C TYR A 110 -1.66 -23.53 -9.97
N ARG A 111 -2.86 -24.01 -10.27
CA ARG A 111 -3.43 -24.03 -11.62
C ARG A 111 -4.86 -23.49 -11.58
N LEU A 112 -5.10 -22.43 -12.33
CA LEU A 112 -6.42 -21.83 -12.48
C LEU A 112 -7.04 -22.23 -13.82
N ARG A 113 -8.22 -22.84 -13.80
CA ARG A 113 -9.10 -23.02 -14.95
C ARG A 113 -9.93 -21.76 -15.13
N PHE A 114 -9.55 -20.91 -16.09
CA PHE A 114 -10.20 -19.65 -16.38
C PHE A 114 -11.10 -19.75 -17.62
N PRO A 115 -12.33 -19.22 -17.60
CA PRO A 115 -13.24 -19.31 -18.74
C PRO A 115 -12.81 -18.37 -19.87
N THR A 116 -13.13 -18.74 -21.11
CA THR A 116 -12.99 -17.88 -22.28
C THR A 116 -14.34 -17.29 -22.68
N ALA A 117 -14.33 -16.28 -23.56
CA ALA A 117 -15.56 -15.69 -24.09
C ALA A 117 -16.47 -16.69 -24.85
N HIS A 118 -15.94 -17.84 -25.27
CA HIS A 118 -16.67 -18.87 -26.02
C HIS A 118 -17.11 -20.07 -25.15
N GLY A 119 -17.01 -19.96 -23.82
CA GLY A 119 -17.43 -21.03 -22.89
C GLY A 119 -16.45 -22.19 -22.74
N SER A 120 -15.28 -22.12 -23.39
CA SER A 120 -14.16 -23.04 -23.12
C SER A 120 -13.34 -22.58 -21.90
N PHE A 121 -12.39 -23.40 -21.45
CA PHE A 121 -11.48 -23.06 -20.36
C PHE A 121 -10.03 -23.10 -20.81
N VAL A 122 -9.23 -22.21 -20.24
CA VAL A 122 -7.77 -22.21 -20.35
C VAL A 122 -7.16 -22.42 -18.96
N THR A 123 -6.05 -23.17 -18.90
CA THR A 123 -5.30 -23.32 -17.65
C THR A 123 -4.24 -22.23 -17.58
N VAL A 124 -4.21 -21.52 -16.46
CA VAL A 124 -3.28 -20.46 -16.12
C VAL A 124 -2.45 -20.90 -14.92
N THR A 125 -1.13 -20.72 -14.99
CA THR A 125 -0.18 -21.24 -13.98
C THR A 125 0.67 -20.15 -13.34
N ASN A 126 0.69 -18.95 -13.91
CA ASN A 126 1.40 -17.79 -13.39
C ASN A 126 0.67 -16.49 -13.72
N LEU A 127 1.15 -15.39 -13.12
CA LEU A 127 0.58 -14.06 -13.32
C LEU A 127 0.62 -13.58 -14.77
N GLU A 128 1.67 -13.91 -15.52
CA GLU A 128 1.80 -13.44 -16.90
C GLU A 128 0.77 -14.11 -17.82
N GLU A 129 0.60 -15.42 -17.70
CA GLU A 129 -0.44 -16.18 -18.38
C GLU A 129 -1.84 -15.63 -18.04
N PHE A 130 -2.06 -15.23 -16.79
CA PHE A 130 -3.34 -14.65 -16.38
C PHE A 130 -3.64 -13.36 -17.14
N LEU A 131 -2.68 -12.42 -17.20
CA LEU A 131 -2.84 -11.18 -17.97
C LEU A 131 -3.05 -11.45 -19.47
N GLN A 132 -2.30 -12.41 -20.03
CA GLN A 132 -2.45 -12.79 -21.44
C GLN A 132 -3.84 -13.33 -21.74
N VAL A 133 -4.38 -14.18 -20.86
CA VAL A 133 -5.73 -14.71 -21.00
C VAL A 133 -6.76 -13.59 -20.92
N LEU A 134 -6.65 -12.68 -19.95
CA LEU A 134 -7.52 -11.50 -19.84
C LEU A 134 -7.55 -10.68 -21.14
N TRP A 135 -6.38 -10.35 -21.70
CA TRP A 135 -6.32 -9.62 -22.98
C TRP A 135 -6.93 -10.40 -24.14
N ARG A 136 -6.69 -11.72 -24.21
CA ARG A 136 -7.28 -12.58 -25.26
C ARG A 136 -8.79 -12.68 -25.14
N THR A 137 -9.35 -12.53 -23.95
CA THR A 137 -10.80 -12.54 -23.70
C THR A 137 -11.44 -11.17 -23.78
N GLY A 138 -10.72 -10.16 -24.27
CA GLY A 138 -11.26 -8.82 -24.53
C GLY A 138 -11.31 -7.92 -23.29
N HIS A 139 -10.51 -8.20 -22.27
CA HIS A 139 -10.38 -7.31 -21.12
C HIS A 139 -9.36 -6.21 -21.39
N HIS A 140 -9.58 -5.09 -20.74
CA HIS A 140 -8.67 -3.96 -20.62
C HIS A 140 -8.08 -3.91 -19.22
N ILE A 141 -6.77 -3.67 -19.14
CA ILE A 141 -6.00 -3.57 -17.92
C ILE A 141 -5.32 -2.21 -17.89
N GLU A 142 -5.61 -1.44 -16.85
CA GLU A 142 -4.90 -0.22 -16.49
C GLU A 142 -4.08 -0.48 -15.23
N LEU A 143 -2.81 -0.08 -15.26
CA LEU A 143 -1.93 -0.08 -14.10
C LEU A 143 -1.71 1.36 -13.63
N ARG A 144 -1.99 1.63 -12.37
CA ARG A 144 -1.80 2.94 -11.74
C ARG A 144 -0.93 2.85 -10.51
N ASP A 145 -0.16 3.87 -10.20
CA ASP A 145 0.32 4.07 -8.84
C ASP A 145 -0.60 5.06 -8.10
N ASP A 146 -1.23 4.61 -7.02
CA ASP A 146 -2.07 5.45 -6.18
C ASP A 146 -1.25 5.88 -4.97
N ARG A 147 -1.15 7.19 -4.72
CA ARG A 147 -0.44 7.75 -3.57
C ARG A 147 -1.32 8.72 -2.79
N THR A 148 -1.26 8.63 -1.47
CA THR A 148 -2.11 9.38 -0.54
C THR A 148 -1.39 9.63 0.77
N PHE A 149 -1.85 10.56 1.59
CA PHE A 149 -1.50 10.54 2.99
C PHE A 149 -2.16 9.33 3.64
N ALA A 150 -1.32 8.53 4.28
CA ALA A 150 -1.72 7.34 4.96
C ALA A 150 -2.67 7.69 6.10
N ASN A 151 -3.53 6.73 6.33
CA ASN A 151 -4.60 6.79 7.29
C ASN A 151 -4.53 5.49 8.09
N PHE A 152 -3.50 5.42 8.94
CA PHE A 152 -3.08 4.18 9.59
C PHE A 152 -4.08 3.67 10.60
N ILE A 153 -4.95 4.53 11.14
CA ILE A 153 -6.00 4.12 12.05
C ILE A 153 -7.33 4.42 11.37
N SER A 154 -7.79 3.43 10.62
CA SER A 154 -9.12 3.44 10.01
C SER A 154 -10.04 2.63 10.89
N PHE A 155 -10.87 3.32 11.68
CA PHE A 155 -11.87 2.68 12.50
C PHE A 155 -13.24 3.33 12.32
N THR A 156 -14.29 2.60 12.64
CA THR A 156 -15.62 3.17 12.80
C THR A 156 -15.92 3.33 14.28
N TYR A 157 -16.70 4.34 14.62
CA TYR A 157 -17.40 4.43 15.89
C TYR A 157 -18.90 4.50 15.60
N GLY A 158 -19.59 3.38 15.77
CA GLY A 158 -20.95 3.21 15.25
C GLY A 158 -20.95 3.29 13.72
N GLU A 159 -21.62 4.30 13.15
CA GLU A 159 -21.68 4.56 11.71
C GLU A 159 -20.63 5.58 11.23
N GLN A 160 -19.87 6.19 12.15
CA GLN A 160 -18.92 7.25 11.81
C GLN A 160 -17.57 6.66 11.42
N TYR A 161 -17.09 6.98 10.22
CA TYR A 161 -15.73 6.67 9.78
C TYR A 161 -14.74 7.66 10.37
N ILE A 162 -13.84 7.16 11.21
CA ILE A 162 -12.74 7.93 11.78
C ILE A 162 -11.46 7.54 11.06
N ARG A 163 -10.80 8.56 10.54
CA ARG A 163 -9.56 8.45 9.79
C ARG A 163 -8.52 9.31 10.48
N TRP A 164 -7.39 8.71 10.84
CA TRP A 164 -6.36 9.36 11.63
C TRP A 164 -5.02 9.41 10.87
N PRO A 165 -4.50 10.60 10.52
CA PRO A 165 -3.16 10.71 9.96
C PRO A 165 -2.09 10.47 11.01
N VAL A 166 -1.03 9.85 10.55
CA VAL A 166 0.21 9.73 11.29
C VAL A 166 1.19 10.75 10.72
N TRP A 167 1.98 11.38 11.57
CA TRP A 167 3.03 12.31 11.12
C TRP A 167 4.40 11.72 11.45
N PHE A 168 5.34 11.87 10.52
CA PHE A 168 6.73 11.46 10.69
C PHE A 168 7.61 12.69 10.88
N HIS A 169 8.54 12.63 11.84
CA HIS A 169 9.69 13.53 11.83
C HIS A 169 10.78 12.96 10.91
N THR A 170 11.24 13.77 9.96
CA THR A 170 12.31 13.39 9.02
C THR A 170 13.71 13.59 9.59
N SER A 171 13.84 14.40 10.65
CA SER A 171 15.11 14.98 11.13
C SER A 171 15.93 15.75 10.11
N VAL A 172 15.28 16.15 9.02
CA VAL A 172 15.77 17.18 8.12
C VAL A 172 15.31 18.52 8.63
N VAL A 173 16.26 19.41 8.91
CA VAL A 173 15.97 20.79 9.31
C VAL A 173 16.15 21.75 8.14
N ASN A 174 15.32 22.80 8.08
CA ASN A 174 15.51 23.92 7.15
C ASN A 174 16.65 24.85 7.62
N GLU A 175 16.88 25.94 6.89
CA GLU A 175 17.93 26.91 7.23
C GLU A 175 17.69 27.61 8.58
N GLN A 176 16.45 27.62 9.06
CA GLN A 176 16.01 28.18 10.33
C GLN A 176 16.07 27.14 11.48
N ASN A 177 16.64 25.95 11.24
CA ASN A 177 16.73 24.84 12.19
C ASN A 177 15.35 24.27 12.62
N GLU A 178 14.34 24.43 11.78
CA GLU A 178 13.01 23.85 11.99
C GLU A 178 12.94 22.48 11.30
N GLU A 179 12.52 21.46 12.04
CA GLU A 179 12.42 20.11 11.51
C GLU A 179 11.22 19.95 10.57
N LEU A 180 11.47 19.32 9.43
CA LEU A 180 10.43 18.89 8.50
C LEU A 180 9.66 17.71 9.11
N ILE A 181 8.41 18.00 9.46
CA ILE A 181 7.39 17.02 9.83
C ILE A 181 6.46 16.86 8.64
N PHE A 182 6.18 15.61 8.24
CA PHE A 182 5.31 15.34 7.11
C PHE A 182 4.29 14.25 7.46
N PRO A 183 3.06 14.36 6.93
CA PRO A 183 2.07 13.29 7.08
C PRO A 183 2.60 12.04 6.37
N ALA A 184 2.58 10.94 7.10
CA ALA A 184 3.02 9.65 6.63
C ALA A 184 2.24 9.26 5.38
N PRO A 185 2.89 8.91 4.26
CA PRO A 185 2.19 8.59 3.03
C PRO A 185 1.96 7.07 2.90
N HIS A 186 0.92 6.73 2.15
CA HIS A 186 0.59 5.38 1.72
C HIS A 186 0.57 5.34 0.20
N SER A 187 1.22 4.33 -0.36
CA SER A 187 1.13 4.04 -1.78
C SER A 187 0.82 2.59 -2.08
N GLN A 188 0.26 2.39 -3.27
CA GLN A 188 -0.05 1.09 -3.82
C GLN A 188 -0.04 1.16 -5.35
N PHE A 189 0.29 0.06 -6.00
CA PHE A 189 -0.07 -0.10 -7.41
C PHE A 189 -1.48 -0.67 -7.53
N VAL A 190 -2.22 -0.26 -8.56
CA VAL A 190 -3.60 -0.71 -8.80
C VAL A 190 -3.70 -1.29 -10.19
N TRP A 191 -4.10 -2.56 -10.27
CA TRP A 191 -4.55 -3.17 -11.51
C TRP A 191 -6.05 -2.98 -11.59
N GLN A 192 -6.49 -2.15 -12.53
CA GLN A 192 -7.89 -1.98 -12.87
C GLN A 192 -8.18 -2.81 -14.12
N ILE A 193 -8.97 -3.87 -13.93
CA ILE A 193 -9.33 -4.84 -14.97
C ILE A 193 -10.80 -4.62 -15.29
N THR A 194 -11.11 -4.36 -16.56
CA THR A 194 -12.47 -4.20 -17.06
C THR A 194 -12.69 -5.12 -18.25
N GLY A 195 -13.86 -5.73 -18.35
CA GLY A 195 -14.12 -6.66 -19.45
C GLY A 195 -15.32 -7.57 -19.24
N PRO A 196 -15.52 -8.54 -20.16
CA PRO A 196 -16.74 -9.34 -20.21
C PRO A 196 -16.86 -10.33 -19.06
N ILE A 197 -15.75 -10.88 -18.57
CA ILE A 197 -15.74 -11.93 -17.54
C ILE A 197 -15.42 -11.34 -16.16
N VAL A 198 -14.52 -10.35 -16.12
CA VAL A 198 -13.92 -9.82 -14.90
C VAL A 198 -13.99 -8.30 -14.94
N ASN A 199 -14.56 -7.71 -13.89
CA ASN A 199 -14.48 -6.29 -13.60
C ASN A 199 -13.98 -6.17 -12.17
N ALA A 200 -12.66 -6.04 -12.02
CA ALA A 200 -11.99 -6.13 -10.75
C ALA A 200 -10.91 -5.06 -10.61
N ARG A 201 -10.63 -4.69 -9.37
CA ARG A 201 -9.53 -3.82 -9.00
C ARG A 201 -8.74 -4.44 -7.86
N VAL A 202 -7.43 -4.51 -8.05
CA VAL A 202 -6.50 -5.13 -7.09
C VAL A 202 -5.42 -4.12 -6.75
N ASN A 203 -5.25 -3.86 -5.47
CA ASN A 203 -4.11 -3.10 -4.95
C ASN A 203 -2.93 -4.05 -4.75
N PHE A 204 -1.72 -3.57 -5.01
CA PHE A 204 -0.48 -4.17 -4.55
C PHE A 204 0.24 -3.21 -3.63
N PHE A 205 0.38 -3.62 -2.38
CA PHE A 205 1.29 -2.99 -1.43
C PHE A 205 1.75 -4.05 -0.42
N LEU A 206 2.87 -3.85 0.27
CA LEU A 206 3.23 -4.72 1.38
C LEU A 206 2.23 -4.53 2.50
N GLY A 207 1.45 -5.57 2.81
CA GLY A 207 0.63 -5.61 4.00
C GLY A 207 1.22 -6.55 5.05
N ILE A 208 0.33 -7.01 5.91
CA ILE A 208 0.65 -7.90 7.02
C ILE A 208 0.43 -9.36 6.62
N HIS A 209 1.01 -10.33 7.34
CA HIS A 209 0.79 -11.75 7.08
C HIS A 209 1.19 -12.22 5.68
N GLY A 210 2.24 -11.61 5.11
CA GLY A 210 2.77 -11.96 3.80
C GLY A 210 1.77 -11.78 2.66
N LEU A 211 0.77 -10.91 2.84
CA LEU A 211 -0.17 -10.53 1.80
C LEU A 211 0.36 -9.27 1.09
N ASN A 212 0.33 -9.29 -0.24
CA ASN A 212 0.67 -8.12 -1.03
C ASN A 212 -0.39 -7.74 -2.08
N PHE A 213 -1.21 -8.68 -2.57
CA PHE A 213 -2.35 -8.36 -3.44
C PHE A 213 -3.63 -8.30 -2.61
N PHE A 214 -4.27 -7.12 -2.61
CA PHE A 214 -5.48 -6.84 -1.84
C PHE A 214 -6.63 -6.44 -2.76
N PRO A 215 -7.88 -6.81 -2.43
CA PRO A 215 -9.03 -6.27 -3.14
C PRO A 215 -9.07 -4.74 -2.97
N LYS A 216 -9.30 -3.98 -4.05
CA LYS A 216 -9.53 -2.54 -3.96
C LYS A 216 -11.02 -2.26 -3.75
N LEU A 217 -11.38 -1.80 -2.56
CA LEU A 217 -12.78 -1.67 -2.15
C LEU A 217 -13.35 -0.26 -2.31
N ASP A 218 -12.62 0.64 -3.00
CA ASP A 218 -12.87 2.09 -3.12
C ASP A 218 -13.47 2.66 -1.85
N GLU A 219 -12.64 2.79 -0.83
CA GLU A 219 -13.04 3.49 0.38
C GLU A 219 -13.42 4.94 0.06
N GLU A 220 -14.43 5.45 0.76
CA GLU A 220 -14.58 6.89 0.90
C GLU A 220 -13.30 7.45 1.51
N ARG A 221 -12.53 8.12 0.66
CA ARG A 221 -11.27 8.75 1.01
C ARG A 221 -11.58 10.18 1.43
N PRO A 222 -11.25 10.59 2.67
CA PRO A 222 -11.40 11.98 3.06
C PRO A 222 -10.58 12.88 2.13
N GLN A 223 -11.15 13.98 1.67
CA GLN A 223 -10.46 14.88 0.73
C GLN A 223 -9.11 15.38 1.26
N TRP A 224 -8.97 15.52 2.59
CA TRP A 224 -7.75 15.98 3.25
C TRP A 224 -6.55 15.03 3.06
N THR A 225 -6.76 13.75 2.74
CA THR A 225 -5.63 12.81 2.55
C THR A 225 -4.86 13.09 1.27
N GLY A 226 -5.37 13.99 0.40
CA GLY A 226 -4.81 14.21 -0.92
C GLY A 226 -4.84 12.94 -1.79
N PHE A 227 -4.42 13.10 -3.04
CA PHE A 227 -4.25 11.99 -3.96
C PHE A 227 -3.37 12.41 -5.13
N THR A 228 -2.43 11.55 -5.52
CA THR A 228 -1.69 11.70 -6.77
C THR A 228 -1.39 10.34 -7.40
N SER A 229 -1.12 10.36 -8.70
CA SER A 229 -0.62 9.23 -9.47
C SER A 229 0.41 9.77 -10.46
N LYS A 230 1.58 9.12 -10.53
CA LYS A 230 2.70 9.49 -11.40
C LYS A 230 2.81 8.55 -12.60
N ILE A 231 2.30 7.34 -12.46
CA ILE A 231 2.34 6.25 -13.41
C ILE A 231 0.91 5.82 -13.65
N GLN A 232 0.49 5.96 -14.90
CA GLN A 232 -0.75 5.43 -15.42
C GLN A 232 -0.44 4.79 -16.77
N ILE A 233 -0.62 3.48 -16.86
CA ILE A 233 -0.30 2.68 -18.05
C ILE A 233 -1.57 1.95 -18.47
N THR A 234 -2.13 2.31 -19.63
CA THR A 234 -3.22 1.59 -20.27
C THR A 234 -2.66 0.54 -21.23
N ASP A 235 -3.39 -0.54 -21.47
CA ASP A 235 -2.96 -1.66 -22.31
C ASP A 235 -3.19 -1.47 -23.82
N GLU A 236 -3.14 -0.23 -24.30
CA GLU A 236 -3.48 0.14 -25.68
C GLU A 236 -2.47 -0.39 -26.71
N THR A 237 -1.22 -0.62 -26.30
CA THR A 237 -0.12 -0.99 -27.20
C THR A 237 0.65 -2.23 -26.71
N LEU A 238 1.41 -2.87 -27.59
CA LEU A 238 2.28 -3.99 -27.19
C LEU A 238 3.35 -3.56 -26.18
N SER A 239 3.89 -2.35 -26.30
CA SER A 239 4.91 -1.83 -25.38
C SER A 239 4.33 -1.57 -23.99
N THR A 240 3.13 -0.98 -23.89
CA THR A 240 2.46 -0.74 -22.61
C THR A 240 2.00 -2.06 -21.95
N LYS A 241 1.50 -3.03 -22.72
CA LYS A 241 1.26 -4.40 -22.23
C LYS A 241 2.52 -5.05 -21.67
N ALA A 242 3.67 -4.87 -22.31
CA ALA A 242 4.94 -5.38 -21.81
C ALA A 242 5.34 -4.73 -20.47
N LEU A 243 5.08 -3.43 -20.28
CA LEU A 243 5.29 -2.74 -19.00
C LEU A 243 4.37 -3.28 -17.91
N ILE A 244 3.07 -3.47 -18.20
CA ILE A 244 2.11 -4.06 -17.25
C ILE A 244 2.56 -5.47 -16.85
N LYS A 245 2.99 -6.31 -17.81
CA LYS A 245 3.57 -7.64 -17.53
C LYS A 245 4.79 -7.54 -16.62
N LYS A 246 5.74 -6.65 -16.94
CA LYS A 246 6.98 -6.44 -16.16
C LYS A 246 6.68 -6.04 -14.71
N ALA A 247 5.78 -5.07 -14.52
CA ALA A 247 5.32 -4.63 -13.21
C ALA A 247 4.66 -5.78 -12.42
N THR A 248 3.78 -6.53 -13.08
CA THR A 248 3.03 -7.64 -12.45
C THR A 248 3.97 -8.78 -12.05
N HIS A 249 4.89 -9.16 -12.92
CA HIS A 249 5.91 -10.16 -12.59
C HIS A 249 6.76 -9.71 -11.39
N ARG A 250 7.20 -8.45 -11.36
CA ARG A 250 8.02 -7.92 -10.26
C ARG A 250 7.26 -7.82 -8.95
N ALA A 251 5.98 -7.47 -8.98
CA ALA A 251 5.10 -7.56 -7.83
C ALA A 251 5.02 -9.00 -7.28
N GLY A 252 4.89 -10.00 -8.17
CA GLY A 252 4.89 -11.41 -7.78
C GLY A 252 6.21 -11.89 -7.16
N VAL A 253 7.36 -11.52 -7.74
CA VAL A 253 8.68 -11.83 -7.17
C VAL A 253 8.85 -11.18 -5.79
N TYR A 254 8.45 -9.91 -5.64
CA TYR A 254 8.57 -9.22 -4.36
C TYR A 254 7.68 -9.82 -3.26
N LEU A 255 6.47 -10.27 -3.60
CA LEU A 255 5.63 -11.03 -2.67
C LEU A 255 6.36 -12.26 -2.13
N ARG A 256 7.01 -13.05 -3.00
CA ARG A 256 7.76 -14.23 -2.57
C ARG A 256 8.94 -13.86 -1.69
N ARG A 257 9.70 -12.82 -2.08
CA ARG A 257 10.83 -12.31 -1.31
C ARG A 257 10.43 -11.92 0.11
N VAL A 258 9.38 -11.12 0.25
CA VAL A 258 8.83 -10.67 1.53
C VAL A 258 8.46 -11.86 2.41
N ARG A 259 7.81 -12.89 1.85
CA ARG A 259 7.44 -14.08 2.61
C ARG A 259 8.63 -14.90 3.08
N GLU A 260 9.64 -15.04 2.23
CA GLU A 260 10.88 -15.72 2.59
C GLU A 260 11.60 -14.97 3.72
N GLU A 261 11.72 -13.65 3.60
CA GLU A 261 12.38 -12.82 4.62
C GLU A 261 11.59 -12.75 5.92
N ALA A 262 10.27 -12.72 5.84
CA ALA A 262 9.41 -12.84 7.00
C ALA A 262 9.67 -14.17 7.72
N ALA A 263 9.66 -15.28 6.99
CA ALA A 263 9.86 -16.62 7.53
C ALA A 263 11.26 -16.84 8.11
N LEU A 264 12.30 -16.23 7.53
CA LEU A 264 13.69 -16.42 7.95
C LEU A 264 14.12 -15.44 9.04
N TYR A 265 13.71 -14.17 8.94
CA TYR A 265 14.35 -13.07 9.68
C TYR A 265 13.38 -12.25 10.54
N SER A 266 12.08 -12.51 10.43
CA SER A 266 11.07 -11.70 11.12
C SER A 266 10.33 -12.42 12.25
N LYS A 267 10.78 -13.61 12.66
CA LYS A 267 10.10 -14.42 13.69
C LYS A 267 9.93 -13.70 15.03
N ASP A 268 10.90 -12.86 15.39
CA ASP A 268 10.87 -12.08 16.64
C ASP A 268 10.19 -10.70 16.47
N TYR A 269 9.72 -10.39 15.27
CA TYR A 269 9.02 -9.17 14.95
C TYR A 269 7.51 -9.44 14.84
N PRO A 270 6.66 -8.55 15.37
CA PRO A 270 5.23 -8.71 15.23
C PRO A 270 4.83 -8.57 13.76
N VAL A 271 3.72 -9.22 13.39
CA VAL A 271 3.05 -9.00 12.10
C VAL A 271 3.99 -9.24 10.91
N ASP A 272 4.72 -10.36 11.00
CA ASP A 272 5.63 -10.87 9.96
C ASP A 272 6.74 -9.89 9.56
N GLY A 273 7.16 -9.03 10.48
CA GLY A 273 8.26 -8.09 10.24
C GLY A 273 7.88 -6.85 9.46
N TYR A 274 6.60 -6.49 9.40
CA TYR A 274 6.20 -5.19 8.84
C TYR A 274 6.99 -4.04 9.47
N GLY A 275 7.50 -3.13 8.64
CA GLY A 275 8.46 -2.09 9.03
C GLY A 275 9.93 -2.56 9.01
N PHE A 276 10.23 -3.83 9.29
CA PHE A 276 11.57 -4.39 9.14
C PHE A 276 11.86 -4.81 7.68
N ILE A 277 10.98 -5.64 7.09
CA ILE A 277 11.12 -6.07 5.68
C ILE A 277 10.70 -5.01 4.66
N GLY A 278 10.05 -3.95 5.15
CA GLY A 278 9.57 -2.80 4.40
C GLY A 278 8.21 -2.33 4.90
N ILE A 279 7.66 -1.31 4.26
CA ILE A 279 6.26 -0.87 4.40
C ILE A 279 5.56 -0.84 3.04
N CYS A 280 4.31 -0.36 3.00
CA CYS A 280 3.53 -0.24 1.77
C CYS A 280 4.29 0.50 0.63
N ASN A 281 5.04 1.55 0.96
CA ASN A 281 5.82 2.31 -0.03
C ASN A 281 6.97 1.50 -0.66
N ASP A 282 7.65 0.65 0.10
CA ASP A 282 8.76 -0.19 -0.41
C ASP A 282 8.31 -1.10 -1.54
N SER A 283 7.14 -1.74 -1.39
CA SER A 283 6.58 -2.58 -2.45
C SER A 283 6.22 -1.81 -3.73
N SER A 284 5.77 -0.55 -3.58
CA SER A 284 5.47 0.31 -4.72
C SER A 284 6.75 0.77 -5.40
N ALA A 285 7.78 1.10 -4.62
CA ALA A 285 9.11 1.45 -5.13
C ALA A 285 9.73 0.33 -5.98
N ILE A 286 9.57 -0.93 -5.57
CA ILE A 286 10.05 -2.08 -6.35
C ILE A 286 9.37 -2.15 -7.71
N VAL A 287 8.05 -1.96 -7.76
CA VAL A 287 7.28 -2.03 -9.00
C VAL A 287 7.60 -0.83 -9.90
N GLU A 288 7.70 0.39 -9.36
CA GLU A 288 8.10 1.58 -10.13
C GLU A 288 9.52 1.44 -10.67
N SER A 289 10.49 1.06 -9.84
CA SER A 289 11.88 0.87 -10.29
C SER A 289 12.04 -0.25 -11.31
N ALA A 290 11.12 -1.23 -11.34
CA ALA A 290 11.09 -2.19 -12.42
C ALA A 290 10.70 -1.57 -13.77
N ILE A 291 9.82 -0.57 -13.81
CA ILE A 291 9.34 0.04 -15.06
C ILE A 291 10.13 1.30 -15.47
N SER A 292 10.63 2.09 -14.51
CA SER A 292 11.28 3.39 -14.75
C SER A 292 12.75 3.46 -14.30
N GLU A 293 13.31 2.36 -13.79
CA GLU A 293 14.68 2.25 -13.24
C GLU A 293 14.99 3.14 -12.03
N THR A 294 14.03 3.95 -11.59
CA THR A 294 14.17 4.89 -10.48
C THR A 294 12.98 4.75 -9.54
N THR A 295 13.05 5.37 -8.37
CA THR A 295 11.90 5.46 -7.45
C THR A 295 11.66 6.90 -7.06
N SER A 296 10.40 7.29 -7.03
CA SER A 296 9.94 8.57 -6.51
C SER A 296 9.19 8.41 -5.18
N PHE A 297 9.10 7.19 -4.65
CA PHE A 297 8.45 6.91 -3.37
C PHE A 297 9.32 7.33 -2.18
N TYR A 298 8.67 7.76 -1.10
CA TYR A 298 9.27 8.11 0.19
C TYR A 298 8.20 8.00 1.29
N PRO A 299 8.55 7.60 2.53
CA PRO A 299 9.81 6.98 2.92
C PRO A 299 9.85 5.51 2.52
N LEU A 300 11.07 4.97 2.41
CA LEU A 300 11.39 3.55 2.24
C LEU A 300 12.09 3.06 3.50
N PHE A 301 11.51 2.05 4.14
CA PHE A 301 11.85 1.64 5.51
C PHE A 301 12.52 0.29 5.62
N ARG A 302 12.69 -0.40 4.49
CA ARG A 302 13.32 -1.69 4.47
C ARG A 302 14.68 -1.65 5.19
N ALA A 303 14.88 -2.56 6.13
CA ALA A 303 16.05 -2.60 7.00
C ALA A 303 17.32 -2.90 6.18
N ALA A 304 18.38 -2.10 6.39
CA ALA A 304 19.66 -2.26 5.70
C ALA A 304 20.29 -3.64 5.98
N GLN A 305 20.03 -4.22 7.15
CA GLN A 305 20.50 -5.56 7.53
C GLN A 305 20.05 -6.63 6.54
N LEU A 306 18.91 -6.45 5.85
CA LEU A 306 18.42 -7.43 4.87
C LEU A 306 19.29 -7.48 3.61
N GLU A 307 20.10 -6.45 3.34
CA GLU A 307 21.05 -6.43 2.22
C GLU A 307 22.33 -7.21 2.51
N GLU A 308 22.65 -7.41 3.79
CA GLU A 308 23.82 -8.16 4.26
C GLU A 308 23.57 -9.68 4.29
N LEU A 309 22.30 -10.10 4.17
CA LEU A 309 21.89 -11.50 4.18
C LEU A 309 22.22 -12.17 2.85
N SER A 310 22.26 -13.51 2.87
CA SER A 310 22.52 -14.30 1.66
C SER A 310 21.56 -13.91 0.54
N LYS A 311 22.12 -13.56 -0.62
CA LYS A 311 21.33 -13.20 -1.81
C LYS A 311 20.48 -14.40 -2.22
N VAL A 312 19.18 -14.18 -2.39
CA VAL A 312 18.22 -15.19 -2.87
C VAL A 312 18.31 -15.35 -4.40
N TYR A 313 18.91 -14.39 -5.11
CA TYR A 313 19.10 -14.38 -6.56
C TYR A 313 17.79 -14.48 -7.36
N ASP A 314 16.74 -13.83 -6.87
CA ASP A 314 15.41 -13.79 -7.52
C ASP A 314 15.29 -12.66 -8.56
N GLY A 315 16.37 -11.90 -8.78
CA GLY A 315 16.43 -10.80 -9.74
C GLY A 315 15.98 -9.45 -9.17
N LEU A 316 15.70 -9.36 -7.86
CA LEU A 316 15.44 -8.09 -7.18
C LEU A 316 16.70 -7.41 -6.66
N GLU A 317 17.84 -8.10 -6.59
CA GLU A 317 19.08 -7.58 -5.99
C GLU A 317 19.47 -6.22 -6.56
N GLY A 318 19.46 -6.09 -7.88
CA GLY A 318 19.84 -4.84 -8.56
C GLY A 318 18.82 -3.72 -8.37
N ILE A 319 17.54 -4.03 -8.09
CA ILE A 319 16.55 -3.00 -7.75
C ILE A 319 16.76 -2.59 -6.29
N LEU A 320 16.76 -3.57 -5.38
CA LEU A 320 16.90 -3.35 -3.94
C LEU A 320 18.16 -2.54 -3.60
N SER A 321 19.31 -2.88 -4.19
CA SER A 321 20.57 -2.17 -3.93
C SER A 321 20.61 -0.73 -4.44
N ARG A 322 19.63 -0.30 -5.25
CA ARG A 322 19.51 1.07 -5.77
C ARG A 322 18.42 1.87 -5.06
N LEU A 323 17.55 1.22 -4.29
CA LEU A 323 16.53 1.92 -3.54
C LEU A 323 17.19 2.69 -2.38
N PRO A 324 16.79 3.95 -2.14
CA PRO A 324 17.21 4.66 -0.93
C PRO A 324 16.74 3.94 0.33
N ASN A 325 17.54 4.01 1.39
CA ASN A 325 17.13 3.58 2.73
C ASN A 325 16.88 4.80 3.62
N ASP A 326 15.61 5.19 3.77
CA ASP A 326 15.22 6.40 4.50
C ASP A 326 15.14 6.16 6.02
N SER A 327 15.38 4.93 6.49
CA SER A 327 15.40 4.58 7.91
C SER A 327 16.76 4.84 8.58
N VAL A 328 17.83 4.99 7.79
CA VAL A 328 19.15 5.35 8.30
C VAL A 328 19.12 6.83 8.68
N PRO A 329 19.46 7.20 9.94
CA PRO A 329 19.52 8.59 10.33
C PRO A 329 20.44 9.35 9.37
N ILE A 330 19.87 10.32 8.67
CA ILE A 330 20.66 11.39 8.08
C ILE A 330 21.41 12.00 9.26
N LYS A 331 22.74 11.82 9.33
CA LYS A 331 23.54 12.49 10.38
C LYS A 331 23.09 13.94 10.38
N LYS A 332 22.66 14.46 11.55
CA LYS A 332 21.95 15.75 11.74
C LYS A 332 22.54 16.97 11.01
N HIS A 333 23.76 16.86 10.48
CA HIS A 333 24.40 17.82 9.62
C HIS A 333 25.07 17.08 8.43
N ASN A 334 24.75 17.49 7.20
CA ASN A 334 25.42 17.19 5.91
C ASN A 334 24.65 16.39 4.84
N LEU A 335 23.34 16.60 4.65
CA LEU A 335 22.85 16.47 3.28
C LEU A 335 23.42 17.65 2.48
N ASN A 336 24.16 17.34 1.43
CA ASN A 336 24.57 18.35 0.46
C ASN A 336 23.34 18.87 -0.30
N ARG A 337 23.52 19.96 -1.06
CA ARG A 337 22.42 20.62 -1.78
C ARG A 337 21.68 19.68 -2.73
N GLU A 338 22.38 18.75 -3.39
CA GLU A 338 21.77 17.81 -4.33
C GLU A 338 21.00 16.70 -3.60
N GLU A 339 21.52 16.18 -2.49
CA GLU A 339 20.80 15.20 -1.67
C GLU A 339 19.50 15.78 -1.10
N LYS A 340 19.54 17.04 -0.63
CA LYS A 340 18.32 17.76 -0.20
C LYS A 340 17.32 17.88 -1.35
N LYS A 341 17.76 18.26 -2.56
CA LYS A 341 16.88 18.36 -3.73
C LYS A 341 16.24 17.02 -4.08
N VAL A 342 17.00 15.92 -4.06
CA VAL A 342 16.47 14.57 -4.34
C VAL A 342 15.43 14.18 -3.29
N LEU A 343 15.72 14.40 -2.01
CA LEU A 343 14.79 14.10 -0.94
C LEU A 343 13.51 14.93 -1.04
N PHE A 344 13.61 16.25 -1.18
CA PHE A 344 12.45 17.13 -1.34
C PHE A 344 11.63 16.78 -2.58
N SER A 345 12.29 16.42 -3.68
CA SER A 345 11.61 15.92 -4.87
C SER A 345 10.79 14.66 -4.57
N ARG A 346 11.37 13.65 -3.90
CA ARG A 346 10.64 12.42 -3.52
C ARG A 346 9.47 12.71 -2.59
N ILE A 347 9.66 13.54 -1.55
CA ILE A 347 8.58 13.98 -0.65
C ILE A 347 7.45 14.65 -1.44
N SER A 348 7.81 15.56 -2.35
CA SER A 348 6.83 16.28 -3.17
C SER A 348 6.05 15.39 -4.13
N ASN A 349 6.63 14.25 -4.51
CA ASN A 349 5.99 13.27 -5.39
C ASN A 349 5.05 12.31 -4.64
N MET A 350 5.00 12.35 -3.31
CA MET A 350 4.13 11.43 -2.56
C MET A 350 2.68 11.85 -2.58
N VAL A 351 2.36 13.12 -2.39
CA VAL A 351 0.97 13.58 -2.32
C VAL A 351 0.88 15.04 -2.76
N SER A 352 -0.10 15.33 -3.63
CA SER A 352 -0.59 16.69 -3.84
C SER A 352 -1.69 16.96 -2.81
N TYR A 353 -1.54 18.06 -2.06
CA TYR A 353 -2.63 18.58 -1.23
C TYR A 353 -3.84 18.86 -2.14
N PRO A 354 -5.09 18.62 -1.69
CA PRO A 354 -6.23 18.78 -2.56
C PRO A 354 -6.26 20.23 -3.09
N TYR A 355 -6.31 20.35 -4.43
CA TYR A 355 -6.57 21.57 -5.23
C TYR A 355 -5.41 22.38 -5.81
N ASP A 356 -4.17 21.90 -5.87
CA ASP A 356 -3.23 22.49 -6.84
C ASP A 356 -2.37 21.42 -7.55
N PRO A 357 -2.63 21.10 -8.83
CA PRO A 357 -1.77 20.21 -9.61
C PRO A 357 -0.38 20.79 -9.87
N ASN A 358 -0.17 22.09 -9.62
CA ASN A 358 1.12 22.76 -9.63
C ASN A 358 1.74 22.86 -8.24
N PHE A 359 1.11 22.30 -7.21
CA PHE A 359 1.60 22.34 -5.84
C PHE A 359 2.99 21.69 -5.77
N ARG A 360 3.98 22.50 -5.40
CA ARG A 360 5.34 22.03 -5.12
C ARG A 360 5.64 22.29 -3.66
N TRP A 361 6.23 21.28 -3.01
CA TRP A 361 6.86 21.46 -1.71
C TRP A 361 8.17 22.23 -1.94
N ASP A 362 8.06 23.55 -2.05
CA ASP A 362 9.18 24.48 -2.18
C ASP A 362 9.28 25.41 -0.95
N GLU A 363 10.30 26.26 -0.91
CA GLU A 363 10.52 27.22 0.20
C GLU A 363 9.30 28.10 0.47
N THR A 364 8.47 28.37 -0.53
CA THR A 364 7.26 29.19 -0.42
C THR A 364 6.15 28.50 0.36
N PHE A 365 6.01 27.18 0.22
CA PHE A 365 5.05 26.41 1.02
C PHE A 365 5.43 26.39 2.51
N PHE A 366 6.71 26.29 2.83
CA PHE A 366 7.19 26.37 4.21
C PHE A 366 6.83 27.71 4.86
N GLN A 367 6.95 28.81 4.11
CA GLN A 367 6.49 30.13 4.57
C GLN A 367 4.97 30.20 4.77
N GLN A 368 4.18 29.44 3.99
CA GLN A 368 2.73 29.37 4.11
C GLN A 368 2.28 28.51 5.31
N ILE A 369 2.92 27.37 5.57
CA ILE A 369 2.67 26.60 6.79
C ILE A 369 3.08 27.39 8.04
N GLU A 370 4.21 28.09 8.01
CA GLU A 370 4.62 28.97 9.10
C GLU A 370 3.58 30.08 9.34
N ARG A 371 3.01 30.68 8.27
CA ARG A 371 1.90 31.63 8.40
C ARG A 371 0.64 30.99 8.97
N LEU A 372 0.26 29.80 8.52
CA LEU A 372 -0.91 29.07 9.02
C LEU A 372 -0.74 28.69 10.49
N ARG A 373 0.44 28.19 10.88
CA ARG A 373 0.80 27.85 12.26
C ARG A 373 0.77 29.05 13.19
N ARG A 374 1.18 30.24 12.71
CA ARG A 374 1.10 31.51 13.44
C ARG A 374 -0.32 32.10 13.49
N SER A 375 -1.22 31.63 12.63
CA SER A 375 -2.61 32.12 12.53
C SER A 375 -3.63 31.27 13.29
N ILE A 376 -3.22 30.11 13.80
CA ILE A 376 -4.02 29.29 14.70
C ILE A 376 -3.75 29.80 16.13
N PRO A 377 -4.77 30.29 16.86
CA PRO A 377 -4.61 30.93 18.19
C PRO A 377 -3.96 30.04 19.25
#